data_AF-A0A095Y6U8-F1
#
_entry.id   AF-A0A095Y6U8-F1
#
_cell.length_a   1.000
_cell.length_b   1.000
_cell.length_c   1.000
_cell.angle_alpha   90.00
_cell.angle_beta   90.00
_cell.angle_gamma   90.00
#
_symmetry.space_group_name_H-M   'P 1'
#
loop_
_entity.id
_entity.type
_entity.pdbx_description
1 polymer ?
#
loop_
_entity_poly.entity_id
_entity_poly.type
_entity_poly.pdbx_seq_one_letter_code
_entity_poly.pdbx_strand_id
1 'polypeptide(L)'
;MSDTSVQDEKDIRGGLTGGMASEKPRQIQVADFDSVRQASMWRQHGSVEATRRLIAVLRTAILLGDVLTIDRNQLFDGIFFLSLGPQGIARELGLGPETVLPLKVKCQPEPDQATSSSGKDNDRRVPAMRGTKAGQGDLVNVDLQLQKVREPAFLQASSARMATMADAAPNDWLCHAIGEQWVRGAGLTNYANELEDERIEALIRRVQDQWAQAIVDGLVAVDRWNRGTGTVTLDVPGTLRQTLAQQLGDEQPRPLARFVLEQTSNFRKEVTGNVFAWMTANEGQAEPAPSTRDRSARALATDTTWHEARMAMDMWSRAYYRAIANQDGAMYLSFYDNSFDASNEDLAARYGLTLPGRSRLQRVRDRVFSSRRAETIRIEGEMLDHMLVIAPPVFAQLYPLTRESARDLIQRGERQAMFDMAYAVREAVSTPDTHSHRKFVTLMRVLSMSVLAVVISALGLMTDMTDMSTGAQIVAVAVAGILGVVAGLPWDDLAELFRLRGSAMTATLTMSNEGEH
;
A
#
# COMPACT_ATOMS: atom_id res chain seq x y z
N MET A 1 -53.33 -25.68 -11.41
CA MET A 1 -53.42 -24.94 -12.68
C MET A 1 -54.03 -23.59 -12.35
N SER A 2 -53.44 -22.42 -12.52
CA SER A 2 -52.06 -21.97 -12.74
C SER A 2 -52.08 -20.48 -12.36
N ASP A 3 -50.96 -20.00 -11.83
CA ASP A 3 -50.67 -18.61 -11.47
C ASP A 3 -50.97 -17.57 -12.56
N THR A 4 -51.27 -16.33 -12.15
CA THR A 4 -50.44 -15.15 -12.49
C THR A 4 -50.89 -13.89 -11.75
N SER A 5 -50.07 -13.45 -10.79
CA SER A 5 -49.96 -12.05 -10.36
C SER A 5 -48.47 -11.75 -10.19
N VAL A 6 -47.89 -10.84 -10.97
CA VAL A 6 -46.69 -10.09 -10.56
C VAL A 6 -46.74 -8.72 -11.23
N GLN A 7 -46.72 -7.70 -10.37
CA GLN A 7 -46.62 -6.27 -10.66
C GLN A 7 -45.22 -5.87 -11.11
N ASP A 8 -45.17 -4.77 -11.86
CA ASP A 8 -44.01 -3.99 -12.26
C ASP A 8 -42.92 -3.89 -11.17
N GLU A 9 -41.75 -4.45 -11.48
CA GLU A 9 -40.50 -4.15 -10.78
C GLU A 9 -39.70 -3.17 -11.64
N LYS A 10 -39.46 -1.98 -11.07
CA LYS A 10 -38.84 -0.83 -11.70
C LYS A 10 -37.35 -1.11 -11.88
N ASP A 11 -36.97 -1.42 -13.11
CA ASP A 11 -35.61 -1.69 -13.58
C ASP A 11 -34.67 -0.52 -13.22
N ILE A 12 -33.71 -0.76 -12.31
CA ILE A 12 -32.64 0.18 -11.97
C ILE A 12 -31.60 0.10 -13.09
N ARG A 13 -31.86 0.80 -14.19
CA ARG A 13 -30.90 1.07 -15.26
C ARG A 13 -30.97 2.53 -15.67
N GLY A 14 -29.97 3.29 -15.26
CA GLY A 14 -29.79 4.67 -15.72
C GLY A 14 -28.49 5.24 -15.20
N GLY A 15 -27.37 4.91 -15.85
CA GLY A 15 -26.08 5.54 -15.52
C GLY A 15 -24.81 4.84 -15.97
N LEU A 16 -24.84 3.73 -16.70
CA LEU A 16 -23.65 3.12 -17.30
C LEU A 16 -24.05 2.37 -18.58
N THR A 17 -24.23 3.09 -19.69
CA THR A 17 -24.37 2.47 -21.01
C THR A 17 -23.23 2.93 -21.90
N GLY A 18 -22.08 2.27 -21.72
CA GLY A 18 -21.07 2.05 -22.74
C GLY A 18 -20.77 0.57 -22.73
N GLY A 19 -21.17 -0.16 -23.77
CA GLY A 19 -21.11 -1.61 -23.83
C GLY A 19 -19.68 -2.15 -23.86
N MET A 20 -19.29 -2.82 -22.77
CA MET A 20 -18.19 -3.77 -22.69
C MET A 20 -18.72 -4.89 -21.78
N ALA A 21 -18.41 -6.16 -22.09
CA ALA A 21 -18.79 -7.29 -21.24
C ALA A 21 -18.49 -6.97 -19.76
N SER A 22 -19.38 -7.35 -18.84
CA SER A 22 -19.26 -7.10 -17.39
C SER A 22 -17.99 -7.77 -16.83
N GLU A 23 -16.85 -7.10 -16.97
CA GLU A 23 -15.56 -7.54 -16.44
C GLU A 23 -15.56 -7.46 -14.92
N LYS A 24 -14.99 -8.49 -14.27
CA LYS A 24 -14.88 -8.52 -12.82
C LYS A 24 -13.96 -7.37 -12.36
N PRO A 25 -14.32 -6.62 -11.31
CA PRO A 25 -13.46 -5.57 -10.77
C PRO A 25 -12.15 -6.16 -10.24
N ARG A 26 -11.02 -5.52 -10.56
CA ARG A 26 -9.68 -5.92 -10.10
C ARG A 26 -9.55 -5.65 -8.61
N GLN A 27 -9.21 -6.68 -7.85
CA GLN A 27 -9.06 -6.58 -6.40
C GLN A 27 -7.60 -6.37 -6.04
N ILE A 28 -7.36 -5.50 -5.07
CA ILE A 28 -6.03 -5.24 -4.52
C ILE A 28 -6.06 -5.37 -3.00
N GLN A 29 -5.03 -5.98 -2.44
CA GLN A 29 -4.78 -6.05 -1.01
C GLN A 29 -3.52 -5.28 -0.67
N VAL A 30 -3.55 -4.57 0.45
CA VAL A 30 -2.45 -3.69 0.85
C VAL A 30 -2.00 -4.06 2.26
N ALA A 31 -0.74 -4.46 2.42
CA ALA A 31 -0.19 -4.83 3.72
C ALA A 31 -0.12 -3.66 4.71
N ASP A 32 0.07 -2.44 4.21
CA ASP A 32 0.21 -1.22 4.99
C ASP A 32 -1.07 -0.84 5.77
N PHE A 33 -2.22 -1.39 5.40
CA PHE A 33 -3.45 -1.26 6.17
C PHE A 33 -3.56 -2.25 7.34
N ASP A 34 -2.54 -3.05 7.63
CA ASP A 34 -2.48 -3.80 8.87
C ASP A 34 -2.74 -2.91 10.11
N SER A 35 -3.64 -3.31 11.01
CA SER A 35 -4.08 -2.43 12.10
C SER A 35 -2.94 -2.05 13.06
N VAL A 36 -2.00 -2.97 13.32
CA VAL A 36 -0.81 -2.71 14.13
C VAL A 36 0.14 -1.76 13.39
N ARG A 37 0.32 -1.92 12.08
CA ARG A 37 1.13 -0.99 11.29
C ARG A 37 0.55 0.41 11.27
N GLN A 38 -0.76 0.55 11.10
CA GLN A 38 -1.46 1.84 11.23
C GLN A 38 -1.20 2.46 12.61
N ALA A 39 -1.32 1.69 13.68
CA ALA A 39 -1.07 2.15 15.05
C ALA A 39 0.37 2.59 15.27
N SER A 40 1.32 1.80 14.75
CA SER A 40 2.75 2.08 14.81
C SER A 40 3.10 3.40 14.11
N MET A 41 2.57 3.63 12.90
CA MET A 41 2.73 4.91 12.18
C MET A 41 2.09 6.07 12.95
N TRP A 42 0.94 5.86 13.57
CA TRP A 42 0.24 6.87 14.38
C TRP A 42 1.09 7.32 15.56
N ARG A 43 1.72 6.38 16.27
CA ARG A 43 2.62 6.67 17.40
C ARG A 43 3.89 7.36 16.93
N GLN A 44 4.50 6.88 15.85
CA GLN A 44 5.78 7.37 15.36
C GLN A 44 5.69 8.80 14.80
N HIS A 45 4.68 9.07 13.96
CA HIS A 45 4.60 10.31 13.18
C HIS A 45 3.49 11.25 13.64
N GLY A 46 2.62 10.82 14.55
CA GLY A 46 1.41 11.54 14.90
C GLY A 46 0.29 11.34 13.87
N SER A 47 -0.93 11.69 14.28
CA SER A 47 -2.15 11.41 13.50
C SER A 47 -2.19 12.09 12.12
N VAL A 48 -1.71 13.32 12.01
CA VAL A 48 -1.79 14.12 10.78
C VAL A 48 -0.91 13.54 9.67
N GLU A 49 0.36 13.26 9.98
CA GLU A 49 1.30 12.70 9.02
C GLU A 49 0.96 11.24 8.68
N ALA A 50 0.58 10.44 9.67
CA ALA A 50 0.14 9.06 9.44
C ALA A 50 -1.10 9.02 8.51
N THR A 51 -2.08 9.90 8.74
CA THR A 51 -3.28 10.02 7.88
C THR A 51 -2.88 10.38 6.45
N ARG A 52 -2.01 11.38 6.26
CA ARG A 52 -1.55 11.82 4.94
C ARG A 52 -0.90 10.68 4.16
N ARG A 53 0.01 9.93 4.80
CA ARG A 53 0.69 8.78 4.20
C ARG A 53 -0.28 7.67 3.82
N LEU A 54 -1.21 7.32 4.71
CA LEU A 54 -2.19 6.26 4.47
C LEU A 54 -3.26 6.64 3.43
N ILE A 55 -3.58 7.94 3.27
CA ILE A 55 -4.39 8.42 2.14
C ILE A 55 -3.66 8.21 0.80
N ALA A 56 -2.36 8.50 0.72
CA ALA A 56 -1.60 8.25 -0.50
C ALA A 56 -1.54 6.76 -0.86
N VAL A 57 -1.38 5.90 0.16
CA VAL A 57 -1.48 4.44 0.03
C VAL A 57 -2.85 4.04 -0.51
N LEU A 58 -3.93 4.56 0.08
CA LEU A 58 -5.31 4.29 -0.34
C LEU A 58 -5.54 4.70 -1.79
N ARG A 59 -5.20 5.94 -2.15
CA ARG A 59 -5.36 6.48 -3.50
C ARG A 59 -4.57 5.69 -4.53
N THR A 60 -3.32 5.33 -4.21
CA THR A 60 -2.50 4.49 -5.08
C THR A 60 -3.13 3.11 -5.28
N ALA A 61 -3.65 2.50 -4.20
CA ALA A 61 -4.30 1.20 -4.29
C ALA A 61 -5.56 1.26 -5.18
N ILE A 62 -6.40 2.27 -5.01
CA ILE A 62 -7.61 2.48 -5.83
C ILE A 62 -7.26 2.92 -7.27
N LEU A 63 -6.14 3.58 -7.51
CA LEU A 63 -5.72 3.93 -8.87
C LEU A 63 -5.33 2.66 -9.66
N LEU A 64 -4.66 1.72 -8.99
CA LEU A 64 -4.12 0.49 -9.59
C LEU A 64 -5.15 -0.64 -9.62
N GLY A 65 -5.92 -0.81 -8.55
CA GLY A 65 -7.01 -1.79 -8.43
C GLY A 65 -8.37 -1.10 -8.44
N ASP A 66 -9.42 -1.77 -8.92
CA ASP A 66 -10.76 -1.18 -8.91
C ASP A 66 -11.39 -1.23 -7.50
N VAL A 67 -11.00 -2.22 -6.68
CA VAL A 67 -11.55 -2.44 -5.34
C VAL A 67 -10.44 -2.81 -4.37
N LEU A 68 -10.28 -2.02 -3.30
CA LEU A 68 -9.41 -2.36 -2.18
C LEU A 68 -10.11 -3.39 -1.29
N THR A 69 -9.48 -4.56 -1.16
CA THR A 69 -9.91 -5.61 -0.24
C THR A 69 -9.14 -5.48 1.07
N ILE A 70 -9.87 -5.36 2.17
CA ILE A 70 -9.35 -5.27 3.54
C ILE A 70 -10.03 -6.31 4.43
N ASP A 71 -9.38 -6.73 5.50
CA ASP A 71 -9.99 -7.57 6.51
C ASP A 71 -10.77 -6.76 7.57
N ARG A 72 -11.58 -7.48 8.35
CA ARG A 72 -12.36 -6.91 9.46
C ARG A 72 -11.51 -6.11 10.44
N ASN A 73 -10.35 -6.61 10.83
CA ASN A 73 -9.49 -5.96 11.83
C ASN A 73 -8.86 -4.69 11.28
N GLN A 74 -8.46 -4.69 10.00
CA GLN A 74 -7.97 -3.49 9.32
C GLN A 74 -9.00 -2.36 9.33
N LEU A 75 -10.30 -2.69 9.17
CA LEU A 75 -11.38 -1.70 9.21
C LEU A 75 -11.80 -1.29 10.63
N PHE A 76 -12.12 -2.27 11.48
CA PHE A 76 -12.77 -2.02 12.77
C PHE A 76 -11.79 -1.83 13.95
N ASP A 77 -10.50 -2.13 13.76
CA ASP A 77 -9.41 -1.91 14.73
C ASP A 77 -8.27 -1.06 14.16
N GLY A 78 -8.29 -0.73 12.87
CA GLY A 78 -7.33 0.15 12.24
C GLY A 78 -7.62 1.63 12.52
N ILE A 79 -6.70 2.31 13.20
CA ILE A 79 -6.86 3.72 13.61
C ILE A 79 -7.06 4.68 12.41
N PHE A 80 -6.58 4.35 11.22
CA PHE A 80 -6.80 5.16 10.02
C PHE A 80 -8.26 5.15 9.57
N PHE A 81 -8.88 3.97 9.49
CA PHE A 81 -10.29 3.86 9.12
C PHE A 81 -11.21 4.38 10.24
N LEU A 82 -10.79 4.25 11.50
CA LEU A 82 -11.53 4.75 12.66
C LEU A 82 -11.42 6.27 12.86
N SER A 83 -10.33 6.90 12.42
CA SER A 83 -10.20 8.36 12.49
C SER A 83 -11.01 9.07 11.41
N LEU A 84 -11.04 8.53 10.19
CA LEU A 84 -11.77 9.12 9.07
C LEU A 84 -13.25 8.72 9.03
N GLY A 85 -13.56 7.47 9.39
CA GLY A 85 -14.88 6.90 9.16
C GLY A 85 -15.23 6.74 7.67
N PRO A 86 -16.41 6.18 7.33
CA PRO A 86 -16.80 5.95 5.94
C PRO A 86 -16.91 7.26 5.14
N GLN A 87 -17.45 8.32 5.75
CA GLN A 87 -17.61 9.62 5.09
C GLN A 87 -16.26 10.34 4.89
N GLY A 88 -15.32 10.21 5.82
CA GLY A 88 -13.98 10.77 5.66
C GLY A 88 -13.24 10.07 4.52
N ILE A 89 -13.34 8.75 4.43
CA ILE A 89 -12.77 7.99 3.30
C ILE A 89 -13.42 8.40 1.97
N ALA A 90 -14.75 8.53 1.90
CA ALA A 90 -15.44 9.02 0.70
C ALA A 90 -14.91 10.39 0.27
N ARG A 91 -14.79 11.32 1.22
CA ARG A 91 -14.27 12.67 0.99
C ARG A 91 -12.85 12.66 0.44
N GLU A 92 -11.95 11.85 1.00
CA GLU A 92 -10.55 11.77 0.56
C GLU A 92 -10.39 11.14 -0.83
N LEU A 93 -11.37 10.36 -1.26
CA LEU A 93 -11.47 9.81 -2.61
C LEU A 93 -12.21 10.75 -3.59
N GLY A 94 -12.71 11.90 -3.12
CA GLY A 94 -13.50 12.84 -3.92
C GLY A 94 -14.89 12.33 -4.28
N LEU A 95 -15.41 11.37 -3.51
CA LEU A 95 -16.73 10.77 -3.69
C LEU A 95 -17.79 11.50 -2.84
N GLY A 96 -19.05 11.42 -3.27
CA GLY A 96 -20.19 11.89 -2.47
C GLY A 96 -20.44 10.99 -1.25
N PRO A 97 -21.10 11.49 -0.19
CA PRO A 97 -21.27 10.76 1.08
C PRO A 97 -22.08 9.45 0.95
N GLU A 98 -22.99 9.39 -0.02
CA GLU A 98 -23.85 8.22 -0.30
C GLU A 98 -23.31 7.37 -1.47
N THR A 99 -22.08 7.62 -1.91
CA THR A 99 -21.48 6.85 -3.00
C THR A 99 -20.90 5.55 -2.46
N VAL A 100 -21.11 4.45 -3.18
CA VAL A 100 -20.49 3.17 -2.86
C VAL A 100 -18.97 3.34 -2.86
N LEU A 101 -18.34 3.00 -1.74
CA LEU A 101 -16.91 3.05 -1.58
C LEU A 101 -16.26 1.90 -2.37
N PRO A 102 -15.10 2.11 -2.99
CA PRO A 102 -14.35 1.05 -3.69
C PRO A 102 -13.61 0.15 -2.68
N LEU A 103 -14.34 -0.31 -1.65
CA LEU A 103 -13.87 -1.12 -0.54
C LEU A 103 -14.66 -2.42 -0.48
N LYS A 104 -13.95 -3.53 -0.25
CA LYS A 104 -14.54 -4.82 0.10
C LYS A 104 -13.95 -5.34 1.40
N VAL A 105 -14.80 -5.62 2.37
CA VAL A 105 -14.40 -6.08 3.70
C VAL A 105 -14.56 -7.59 3.82
N LYS A 106 -13.45 -8.26 4.13
CA LYS A 106 -13.37 -9.70 4.39
C LYS A 106 -13.71 -9.95 5.85
N CYS A 107 -14.89 -10.53 6.09
CA CYS A 107 -15.49 -10.77 7.39
C CYS A 107 -15.30 -12.20 7.88
N GLN A 108 -15.25 -12.36 9.21
CA GLN A 108 -15.16 -13.67 9.83
C GLN A 108 -16.48 -14.44 9.62
N PRO A 109 -16.44 -15.67 9.10
CA PRO A 109 -17.62 -16.52 8.94
C PRO A 109 -18.20 -16.96 10.30
N GLU A 110 -19.52 -17.12 10.35
CA GLU A 110 -20.25 -17.66 11.51
C GLU A 110 -19.75 -19.08 11.86
N PRO A 111 -19.62 -19.43 13.16
CA PRO A 111 -19.26 -20.79 13.55
C PRO A 111 -20.33 -21.79 13.10
N ASP A 112 -19.90 -22.96 12.60
CA ASP A 112 -20.79 -23.94 11.94
C ASP A 112 -21.89 -24.51 12.85
N GLN A 113 -21.79 -24.28 14.17
CA GLN A 113 -22.77 -24.70 15.18
C GLN A 113 -23.85 -23.64 15.50
N ALA A 114 -23.83 -22.46 14.86
CA ALA A 114 -24.82 -21.40 15.11
C ALA A 114 -26.14 -21.58 14.34
N THR A 115 -26.43 -22.78 13.81
CA THR A 115 -27.69 -23.09 13.11
C THR A 115 -28.88 -23.34 14.06
N SER A 116 -28.74 -23.14 15.38
CA SER A 116 -29.83 -23.44 16.33
C SER A 116 -30.06 -22.43 17.46
N SER A 117 -29.55 -21.19 17.39
CA SER A 117 -30.11 -20.11 18.22
C SER A 117 -31.10 -19.30 17.40
N SER A 118 -32.36 -19.77 17.38
CA SER A 118 -33.55 -19.03 16.94
C SER A 118 -33.87 -17.84 17.87
N GLY A 119 -32.89 -16.97 18.13
CA GLY A 119 -32.91 -16.11 19.32
C GLY A 119 -32.56 -14.64 19.17
N LYS A 120 -32.31 -14.09 17.97
CA LYS A 120 -32.22 -12.63 17.77
C LYS A 120 -32.79 -12.22 16.42
N ASP A 121 -34.06 -11.85 16.40
CA ASP A 121 -34.79 -11.26 15.26
C ASP A 121 -34.20 -9.90 14.77
N ASN A 122 -33.09 -9.44 15.34
CA ASN A 122 -32.52 -8.11 15.14
C ASN A 122 -31.07 -8.10 14.61
N ASP A 123 -30.49 -9.25 14.26
CA ASP A 123 -29.12 -9.30 13.74
C ASP A 123 -29.06 -8.72 12.32
N ARG A 124 -28.22 -7.69 12.12
CA ARG A 124 -27.98 -7.05 10.82
C ARG A 124 -27.19 -7.99 9.92
N ARG A 125 -27.90 -8.62 8.98
CA ARG A 125 -27.35 -9.57 7.99
C ARG A 125 -27.38 -8.96 6.59
N VAL A 126 -26.25 -9.01 5.89
CA VAL A 126 -26.11 -8.49 4.51
C VAL A 126 -25.62 -9.58 3.54
N PRO A 127 -26.01 -9.57 2.26
CA PRO A 127 -25.47 -10.51 1.28
C PRO A 127 -23.96 -10.36 1.08
N ALA A 128 -23.23 -11.48 1.08
CA ALA A 128 -21.83 -11.50 0.67
C ALA A 128 -21.72 -11.29 -0.85
N MET A 129 -20.86 -10.36 -1.26
CA MET A 129 -20.51 -10.14 -2.66
C MET A 129 -19.37 -11.09 -3.07
N ARG A 130 -19.71 -12.28 -3.57
CA ARG A 130 -18.77 -13.14 -4.31
C ARG A 130 -18.72 -12.69 -5.78
N GLY A 131 -17.85 -11.72 -6.07
CA GLY A 131 -17.79 -11.11 -7.40
C GLY A 131 -19.02 -10.23 -7.70
N THR A 132 -19.40 -10.06 -8.98
CA THR A 132 -20.49 -9.17 -9.42
C THR A 132 -21.91 -9.75 -9.23
N LYS A 133 -22.04 -10.94 -8.63
CA LYS A 133 -23.34 -11.53 -8.29
C LYS A 133 -23.41 -11.75 -6.80
N ALA A 134 -24.37 -11.12 -6.13
CA ALA A 134 -24.72 -11.45 -4.76
C ALA A 134 -25.01 -12.96 -4.70
N GLY A 135 -24.24 -13.69 -3.90
CA GLY A 135 -24.46 -15.12 -3.72
C GLY A 135 -25.77 -15.31 -2.98
N GLN A 136 -26.81 -15.76 -3.68
CA GLN A 136 -28.12 -16.05 -3.12
C GLN A 136 -27.96 -17.17 -2.06
N GLY A 137 -27.81 -16.78 -0.79
CA GLY A 137 -27.66 -17.71 0.36
C GLY A 137 -26.49 -17.45 1.31
N ASP A 138 -25.47 -16.67 0.93
CA ASP A 138 -24.31 -16.40 1.80
C ASP A 138 -24.46 -15.03 2.49
N LEU A 139 -24.94 -15.02 3.73
CA LEU A 139 -25.11 -13.79 4.52
C LEU A 139 -23.90 -13.51 5.44
N VAL A 140 -23.53 -12.26 5.60
CA VAL A 140 -22.57 -11.80 6.61
C VAL A 140 -23.34 -11.17 7.76
N ASN A 141 -23.16 -11.70 8.97
CA ASN A 141 -23.66 -11.07 10.20
C ASN A 141 -22.70 -9.95 10.62
N VAL A 142 -23.14 -8.69 10.46
CA VAL A 142 -22.36 -7.49 10.77
C VAL A 142 -22.20 -7.31 12.28
N ASP A 143 -23.25 -7.61 13.05
CA ASP A 143 -23.23 -7.51 14.51
C ASP A 143 -22.24 -8.49 15.14
N LEU A 144 -22.09 -9.69 14.56
CA LEU A 144 -21.05 -10.63 14.96
C LEU A 144 -19.65 -10.02 14.78
N GLN A 145 -19.41 -9.29 13.70
CA GLN A 145 -18.11 -8.65 13.46
C GLN A 145 -17.81 -7.59 14.53
N LEU A 146 -18.81 -6.76 14.87
CA LEU A 146 -18.70 -5.77 15.94
C LEU A 146 -18.51 -6.41 17.32
N GLN A 147 -19.25 -7.48 17.62
CA GLN A 147 -19.11 -8.20 18.88
C GLN A 147 -17.68 -8.71 19.03
N LYS A 148 -17.09 -9.30 17.99
CA LYS A 148 -15.74 -9.84 18.01
C LYS A 148 -14.67 -8.80 18.32
N VAL A 149 -14.75 -7.61 17.74
CA VAL A 149 -13.78 -6.53 18.00
C VAL A 149 -14.01 -5.81 19.34
N ARG A 150 -15.16 -6.04 19.98
CA ARG A 150 -15.51 -5.49 21.30
C ARG A 150 -15.34 -6.49 22.44
N GLU A 151 -14.95 -7.74 22.15
CA GLU A 151 -14.64 -8.74 23.16
C GLU A 151 -13.47 -8.25 24.04
N PRO A 152 -13.53 -8.40 25.38
CA PRO A 152 -12.45 -7.96 26.26
C PRO A 152 -11.07 -8.51 25.88
N ALA A 153 -11.02 -9.77 25.43
CA ALA A 153 -9.79 -10.41 24.96
C ALA A 153 -9.24 -9.78 23.66
N PHE A 154 -10.11 -9.24 22.79
CA PHE A 154 -9.70 -8.50 21.60
C PHE A 154 -9.22 -7.10 21.99
N LEU A 155 -9.96 -6.41 22.86
CA LEU A 155 -9.61 -5.06 23.32
C LEU A 155 -8.28 -5.01 24.08
N GLN A 156 -7.83 -6.11 24.67
CA GLN A 156 -6.48 -6.25 25.25
C GLN A 156 -5.36 -6.25 24.21
N ALA A 157 -5.67 -6.48 22.93
CA ALA A 157 -4.70 -6.48 21.83
C ALA A 157 -5.10 -5.49 20.73
N SER A 158 -6.02 -4.57 21.02
CA SER A 158 -6.55 -3.61 20.04
C SER A 158 -5.49 -2.61 19.62
N SER A 159 -5.27 -2.53 18.31
CA SER A 159 -4.31 -1.62 17.71
C SER A 159 -4.78 -0.19 17.76
N ALA A 160 -6.09 0.05 17.64
CA ALA A 160 -6.66 1.38 17.84
C ALA A 160 -6.38 1.92 19.24
N ARG A 161 -6.45 1.07 20.28
CA ARG A 161 -6.08 1.45 21.66
C ARG A 161 -4.58 1.71 21.78
N MET A 162 -3.72 0.84 21.23
CA MET A 162 -2.27 1.06 21.19
C MET A 162 -1.90 2.39 20.48
N ALA A 163 -2.66 2.78 19.45
CA ALA A 163 -2.42 4.02 18.71
C ALA A 163 -2.79 5.29 19.49
N THR A 164 -3.77 5.20 20.39
CA THR A 164 -4.46 6.38 20.96
C THR A 164 -4.31 6.52 22.47
N MET A 165 -3.91 5.46 23.16
CA MET A 165 -3.74 5.42 24.62
C MET A 165 -2.27 5.17 24.95
N ALA A 166 -1.73 5.87 25.95
CA ALA A 166 -0.33 5.71 26.35
C ALA A 166 -0.05 4.39 27.09
N ASP A 167 -1.06 3.85 27.79
CA ASP A 167 -0.95 2.66 28.66
C ASP A 167 -1.67 1.43 28.09
N ALA A 168 -1.75 1.31 26.75
CA ALA A 168 -2.47 0.22 26.12
C ALA A 168 -1.64 -1.06 25.97
N ALA A 169 -2.12 -2.13 26.62
CA ALA A 169 -1.94 -3.54 26.24
C ALA A 169 -0.56 -4.22 26.44
N PRO A 170 -0.53 -5.54 26.70
CA PRO A 170 0.71 -6.35 26.72
C PRO A 170 1.48 -6.34 25.39
N ASN A 171 0.84 -5.92 24.29
CA ASN A 171 1.38 -5.94 22.94
C ASN A 171 1.93 -4.60 22.46
N ASP A 172 2.06 -3.60 23.33
CA ASP A 172 2.53 -2.25 22.95
C ASP A 172 3.90 -2.27 22.26
N TRP A 173 4.72 -3.28 22.56
CA TRP A 173 6.02 -3.50 21.96
C TRP A 173 5.99 -3.70 20.43
N LEU A 174 4.83 -4.04 19.86
CA LEU A 174 4.62 -4.16 18.42
C LEU A 174 4.70 -2.82 17.69
N CYS A 175 4.45 -1.72 18.40
CA CYS A 175 4.42 -0.38 17.82
C CYS A 175 5.75 0.36 18.06
N HIS A 176 6.02 1.36 17.21
CA HIS A 176 7.11 2.31 17.45
C HIS A 176 6.89 3.13 18.72
N ALA A 177 8.00 3.67 19.25
CA ALA A 177 7.96 4.64 20.33
C ALA A 177 7.11 5.85 19.95
N ILE A 178 6.57 6.52 20.97
CA ILE A 178 5.74 7.70 20.81
C ILE A 178 6.62 8.85 20.32
N GLY A 179 6.31 9.39 19.14
CA GLY A 179 6.97 10.54 18.55
C GLY A 179 6.47 11.86 19.13
N GLU A 180 7.21 12.94 18.89
CA GLU A 180 6.95 14.28 19.46
C GLU A 180 5.58 14.87 19.10
N GLN A 181 5.00 14.46 17.97
CA GLN A 181 3.73 14.97 17.45
C GLN A 181 2.52 14.15 17.89
N TRP A 182 2.73 13.13 18.73
CA TRP A 182 1.65 12.28 19.21
C TRP A 182 0.95 12.90 20.43
N VAL A 183 -0.38 12.76 20.47
CA VAL A 183 -1.24 13.21 21.56
C VAL A 183 -2.28 12.12 21.85
N ARG A 184 -2.64 11.91 23.12
CA ARG A 184 -3.64 10.90 23.52
C ARG A 184 -4.99 11.17 22.85
N GLY A 185 -5.53 10.17 22.16
CA GLY A 185 -6.77 10.28 21.38
C GLY A 185 -6.65 11.02 20.04
N ALA A 186 -5.44 11.39 19.61
CA ALA A 186 -5.23 12.15 18.37
C ALA A 186 -5.81 11.43 17.14
N GLY A 187 -6.46 12.21 16.28
CA GLY A 187 -7.08 11.72 15.04
C GLY A 187 -8.53 11.22 15.21
N LEU A 188 -8.99 10.93 16.43
CA LEU A 188 -10.41 10.58 16.66
C LEU A 188 -11.33 11.81 16.75
N THR A 189 -10.74 12.99 16.92
CA THR A 189 -11.46 14.26 16.88
C THR A 189 -10.66 15.31 16.12
N ASN A 190 -11.35 16.36 15.69
CA ASN A 190 -10.71 17.53 15.07
C ASN A 190 -10.00 18.44 16.09
N TYR A 191 -10.08 18.14 17.38
CA TYR A 191 -9.50 18.95 18.45
C TYR A 191 -8.12 18.41 18.83
N ALA A 192 -7.19 19.33 19.13
CA ALA A 192 -5.81 19.02 19.47
C ALA A 192 -5.59 18.65 20.96
N ASN A 193 -6.67 18.42 21.71
CA ASN A 193 -6.60 18.18 23.16
C ASN A 193 -6.49 16.68 23.46
N GLU A 194 -5.77 16.35 24.53
CA GLU A 194 -5.78 14.99 25.08
C GLU A 194 -7.19 14.58 25.50
N LEU A 195 -7.51 13.32 25.22
CA LEU A 195 -8.80 12.71 25.57
C LEU A 195 -8.62 11.66 26.66
N GLU A 196 -9.62 11.53 27.52
CA GLU A 196 -9.73 10.44 28.49
C GLU A 196 -10.00 9.10 27.78
N ASP A 197 -9.57 7.97 28.36
CA ASP A 197 -9.68 6.66 27.72
C ASP A 197 -11.13 6.25 27.48
N GLU A 198 -12.03 6.54 28.42
CA GLU A 198 -13.47 6.27 28.26
C GLU A 198 -14.04 7.04 27.06
N ARG A 199 -13.57 8.27 26.86
CA ARG A 199 -13.96 9.09 25.70
C ARG A 199 -13.41 8.53 24.40
N ILE A 200 -12.16 8.05 24.41
CA ILE A 200 -11.52 7.39 23.27
C ILE A 200 -12.30 6.13 22.89
N GLU A 201 -12.61 5.27 23.86
CA GLU A 201 -13.39 4.05 23.61
C GLU A 201 -14.77 4.34 23.05
N ALA A 202 -15.46 5.36 23.58
CA ALA A 202 -16.76 5.80 23.07
C ALA A 202 -16.66 6.28 21.61
N LEU A 203 -15.61 7.02 21.26
CA LEU A 203 -15.38 7.49 19.88
C LEU A 203 -15.07 6.33 18.93
N ILE A 204 -14.20 5.40 19.33
CA ILE A 204 -13.90 4.19 18.54
C ILE A 204 -15.19 3.40 18.29
N ARG A 205 -15.99 3.13 19.32
CA ARG A 205 -17.25 2.39 19.17
C ARG A 205 -18.22 3.10 18.23
N ARG A 206 -18.35 4.42 18.37
CA ARG A 206 -19.19 5.24 17.49
C ARG A 206 -18.78 5.10 16.02
N VAL A 207 -17.49 5.14 15.70
CA VAL A 207 -17.04 5.02 14.30
C VAL A 207 -17.14 3.58 13.80
N GLN A 208 -16.93 2.58 14.66
CA GLN A 208 -17.24 1.18 14.33
C GLN A 208 -18.72 1.02 13.96
N ASP A 209 -19.63 1.65 14.70
CA ASP A 209 -21.08 1.61 14.38
C ASP A 209 -21.37 2.32 13.04
N GLN A 210 -20.68 3.41 12.72
CA GLN A 210 -20.79 4.08 11.41
C GLN A 210 -20.35 3.18 10.25
N TRP A 211 -19.24 2.45 10.41
CA TRP A 211 -18.78 1.49 9.39
C TRP A 211 -19.75 0.31 9.24
N ALA A 212 -20.27 -0.21 10.35
CA ALA A 212 -21.29 -1.25 10.32
C ALA A 212 -22.56 -0.77 9.60
N GLN A 213 -22.98 0.48 9.84
CA GLN A 213 -24.12 1.06 9.15
C GLN A 213 -23.85 1.23 7.64
N ALA A 214 -22.67 1.71 7.25
CA ALA A 214 -22.29 1.82 5.84
C ALA A 214 -22.29 0.47 5.10
N ILE A 215 -21.92 -0.62 5.79
CA ILE A 215 -22.04 -1.99 5.25
C ILE A 215 -23.52 -2.38 5.06
N VAL A 216 -24.37 -2.08 6.05
CA VAL A 216 -25.81 -2.38 6.00
C VAL A 216 -26.52 -1.59 4.91
N ASP A 217 -26.13 -0.33 4.72
CA ASP A 217 -26.65 0.56 3.69
C ASP A 217 -26.12 0.20 2.27
N GLY A 218 -25.24 -0.80 2.15
CA GLY A 218 -24.68 -1.23 0.87
C GLY A 218 -23.62 -0.28 0.29
N LEU A 219 -23.14 0.68 1.08
CA LEU A 219 -22.06 1.60 0.70
C LEU A 219 -20.69 0.92 0.71
N VAL A 220 -20.55 -0.20 1.42
CA VAL A 220 -19.31 -0.99 1.51
C VAL A 220 -19.62 -2.45 1.22
N ALA A 221 -18.93 -3.02 0.24
CA ALA A 221 -19.09 -4.44 -0.07
C ALA A 221 -18.50 -5.32 1.03
N VAL A 222 -19.09 -6.49 1.28
CA VAL A 222 -18.56 -7.48 2.21
C VAL A 222 -18.45 -8.85 1.58
N ASP A 223 -17.50 -9.64 2.04
CA ASP A 223 -17.29 -11.02 1.64
C ASP A 223 -16.78 -11.82 2.85
N ARG A 224 -16.91 -13.15 2.82
CA ARG A 224 -16.41 -13.99 3.91
C ARG A 224 -14.93 -14.32 3.71
N TRP A 225 -14.23 -14.60 4.81
CA TRP A 225 -12.95 -15.27 4.72
C TRP A 225 -13.13 -16.60 3.99
N ASN A 226 -12.26 -16.85 3.04
CA ASN A 226 -12.24 -18.11 2.32
C ASN A 226 -11.65 -19.15 3.29
N ARG A 227 -12.51 -19.75 4.12
CA ARG A 227 -12.17 -21.01 4.81
C ARG A 227 -11.95 -22.00 3.69
N GLY A 228 -10.71 -22.33 3.34
CA GLY A 228 -10.44 -23.35 2.34
C GLY A 228 -11.35 -24.54 2.63
N THR A 229 -12.27 -24.85 1.71
CA THR A 229 -13.09 -26.05 1.84
C THR A 229 -12.17 -27.21 1.47
N GLY A 230 -11.59 -27.85 2.49
CA GLY A 230 -10.53 -28.85 2.33
C GLY A 230 -9.15 -28.33 2.72
N THR A 231 -8.14 -29.20 2.57
CA THR A 231 -6.72 -29.08 2.98
C THR A 231 -5.94 -27.85 2.50
N VAL A 232 -6.57 -26.84 1.92
CA VAL A 232 -5.93 -25.60 1.48
C VAL A 232 -5.81 -24.64 2.67
N THR A 233 -4.77 -24.87 3.47
CA THR A 233 -4.29 -23.92 4.49
C THR A 233 -3.58 -22.75 3.82
N LEU A 234 -3.80 -21.53 4.32
CA LEU A 234 -3.07 -20.32 3.92
C LEU A 234 -1.55 -20.60 3.95
N ASP A 235 -0.83 -20.42 2.84
CA ASP A 235 0.60 -20.72 2.74
C ASP A 235 1.45 -19.50 3.15
N VAL A 236 1.34 -19.12 4.42
CA VAL A 236 2.20 -18.08 5.00
C VAL A 236 3.68 -18.50 4.96
N PRO A 237 4.08 -19.74 5.31
CA PRO A 237 5.48 -20.15 5.29
C PRO A 237 6.11 -20.12 3.89
N GLY A 238 5.40 -20.58 2.85
CA GLY A 238 5.89 -20.50 1.47
C GLY A 238 6.05 -19.06 0.99
N THR A 239 5.08 -18.21 1.31
CA THR A 239 5.12 -16.78 0.98
C THR A 239 6.25 -16.04 1.71
N LEU A 240 6.51 -16.40 2.96
CA LEU A 240 7.64 -15.91 3.76
C LEU A 240 8.98 -16.27 3.11
N ARG A 241 9.18 -17.55 2.74
CA ARG A 241 10.39 -18.02 2.06
C ARG A 241 10.60 -17.33 0.72
N GLN A 242 9.54 -17.17 -0.08
CA GLN A 242 9.61 -16.46 -1.35
C GLN A 242 10.03 -15.00 -1.16
N THR A 243 9.43 -14.31 -0.18
CA THR A 243 9.72 -12.90 0.10
C THR A 243 11.17 -12.72 0.55
N LEU A 244 11.66 -13.57 1.45
CA LEU A 244 13.04 -13.52 1.91
C LEU A 244 14.03 -13.91 0.81
N ALA A 245 13.77 -14.96 0.03
CA ALA A 245 14.63 -15.32 -1.10
C ALA A 245 14.74 -14.20 -2.13
N GLN A 246 13.64 -13.47 -2.38
CA GLN A 246 13.62 -12.32 -3.29
C GLN A 246 14.46 -11.13 -2.77
N GLN A 247 14.63 -11.00 -1.46
CA GLN A 247 15.21 -9.79 -0.85
C GLN A 247 16.60 -9.98 -0.24
N LEU A 248 16.89 -11.14 0.35
CA LEU A 248 18.19 -11.47 0.95
C LEU A 248 19.21 -12.02 -0.05
N GLY A 249 18.77 -12.51 -1.21
CA GLY A 249 19.66 -13.20 -2.16
C GLY A 249 20.35 -14.38 -1.49
N ASP A 250 21.69 -14.32 -1.36
CA ASP A 250 22.53 -15.37 -0.78
C ASP A 250 22.82 -15.18 0.73
N GLU A 251 22.35 -14.09 1.36
CA GLU A 251 22.60 -13.84 2.78
C GLU A 251 21.74 -14.72 3.71
N GLN A 252 22.33 -15.21 4.81
CA GLN A 252 21.59 -16.01 5.78
C GLN A 252 20.68 -15.15 6.67
N PRO A 253 19.42 -15.57 6.89
CA PRO A 253 18.51 -14.87 7.80
C PRO A 253 19.01 -14.95 9.25
N ARG A 254 18.76 -13.88 10.01
CA ARG A 254 19.05 -13.80 11.45
C ARG A 254 18.29 -14.87 12.25
N PRO A 255 18.73 -15.21 13.48
CA PRO A 255 18.09 -16.24 14.29
C PRO A 255 16.59 -16.04 14.50
N LEU A 256 16.14 -14.81 14.78
CA LEU A 256 14.71 -14.53 14.96
C LEU A 256 13.94 -14.60 13.63
N ALA A 257 14.49 -14.09 12.53
CA ALA A 257 13.91 -14.26 11.21
C ALA A 257 13.73 -15.75 10.85
N ARG A 258 14.72 -16.59 11.16
CA ARG A 258 14.66 -18.05 10.98
C ARG A 258 13.60 -18.69 11.86
N PHE A 259 13.52 -18.29 13.13
CA PHE A 259 12.46 -18.76 14.03
C PHE A 259 11.06 -18.41 13.51
N VAL A 260 10.88 -17.21 12.94
CA VAL A 260 9.60 -16.79 12.32
C VAL A 260 9.31 -17.59 11.04
N LEU A 261 10.34 -17.90 10.23
CA LEU A 261 10.19 -18.76 9.04
C LEU A 261 9.73 -20.19 9.36
N GLU A 262 10.08 -20.70 10.54
CA GLU A 262 9.74 -22.04 11.00
C GLU A 262 8.33 -22.11 11.61
N GLN A 263 7.66 -20.96 11.82
CA GLN A 263 6.29 -20.94 12.33
C GLN A 263 5.32 -21.52 11.31
N THR A 264 4.48 -22.45 11.76
CA THR A 264 3.44 -23.09 10.95
C THR A 264 2.04 -22.52 11.19
N SER A 265 1.90 -21.63 12.19
CA SER A 265 0.61 -21.03 12.51
C SER A 265 0.24 -19.91 11.53
N ASN A 266 -1.03 -19.95 11.10
CA ASN A 266 -1.65 -18.89 10.32
C ASN A 266 -2.34 -17.82 11.19
N PHE A 267 -2.23 -17.94 12.52
CA PHE A 267 -2.84 -17.02 13.47
C PHE A 267 -1.80 -16.06 14.03
N ARG A 268 -1.94 -14.77 13.71
CA ARG A 268 -1.04 -13.72 14.19
C ARG A 268 -0.86 -13.75 15.71
N LYS A 269 -1.94 -13.96 16.47
CA LYS A 269 -1.90 -13.98 17.94
C LYS A 269 -0.94 -15.05 18.48
N GLU A 270 -0.92 -16.23 17.87
CA GLU A 270 -0.02 -17.32 18.26
C GLU A 270 1.43 -16.97 17.92
N VAL A 271 1.67 -16.48 16.70
CA VAL A 271 3.01 -16.06 16.26
C VAL A 271 3.55 -14.93 17.12
N THR A 272 2.73 -13.92 17.46
CA THR A 272 3.09 -12.83 18.38
C THR A 272 3.48 -13.37 19.76
N GLY A 273 2.73 -14.34 20.31
CA GLY A 273 3.06 -14.99 21.57
C GLY A 273 4.38 -15.76 21.51
N ASN A 274 4.63 -16.46 20.40
CA ASN A 274 5.87 -17.22 20.19
C ASN A 274 7.09 -16.31 20.04
N VAL A 275 6.97 -15.21 19.30
CA VAL A 275 8.04 -14.20 19.17
C VAL A 275 8.30 -13.52 20.52
N PHE A 276 7.25 -13.20 21.28
CA PHE A 276 7.39 -12.66 22.63
C PHE A 276 8.15 -13.63 23.56
N ALA A 277 7.75 -14.91 23.58
CA ALA A 277 8.44 -15.92 24.36
C ALA A 277 9.91 -16.08 23.92
N TRP A 278 10.18 -16.09 22.62
CA TRP A 278 11.54 -16.16 22.08
C TRP A 278 12.40 -14.97 22.54
N MET A 279 11.88 -13.74 22.48
CA MET A 279 12.61 -12.55 22.95
C MET A 279 12.96 -12.69 24.43
N THR A 280 11.96 -12.95 25.28
CA THR A 280 12.16 -13.03 26.74
C THR A 280 13.13 -14.14 27.16
N ALA A 281 13.22 -15.23 26.40
CA ALA A 281 14.16 -16.31 26.66
C ALA A 281 15.61 -15.97 26.26
N ASN A 282 15.80 -15.10 25.25
CA ASN A 282 17.11 -14.74 24.72
C ASN A 282 17.69 -13.44 25.30
N GLU A 283 16.90 -12.67 26.08
CA GLU A 283 17.34 -11.41 26.71
C GLU A 283 18.22 -11.57 27.97
N GLY A 284 18.47 -12.80 28.44
CA GLY A 284 19.46 -13.10 29.50
C GLY A 284 19.38 -12.21 30.76
N GLN A 285 18.49 -12.52 31.71
CA GLN A 285 18.40 -11.85 33.04
C GLN A 285 18.53 -10.31 33.05
N ALA A 286 18.04 -9.63 32.02
CA ALA A 286 17.80 -8.19 32.11
C ALA A 286 16.55 -7.93 32.96
N GLU A 287 16.62 -6.87 33.76
CA GLU A 287 15.64 -6.44 34.75
C GLU A 287 14.17 -6.48 34.28
N PRO A 288 13.20 -6.64 35.21
CA PRO A 288 11.77 -6.72 34.88
C PRO A 288 11.38 -5.60 33.92
N ALA A 289 10.63 -5.98 32.86
CA ALA A 289 10.18 -5.07 31.81
C ALA A 289 9.76 -3.72 32.41
N PRO A 290 10.41 -2.60 32.04
CA PRO A 290 10.09 -1.30 32.63
C PRO A 290 8.60 -1.00 32.50
N SER A 291 8.07 -0.23 33.46
CA SER A 291 6.67 0.18 33.47
C SER A 291 6.27 0.74 32.10
N THR A 292 5.02 0.55 31.67
CA THR A 292 4.50 1.00 30.35
C THR A 292 4.84 2.46 30.04
N ARG A 293 4.89 3.30 31.08
CA ARG A 293 5.28 4.71 31.02
C ARG A 293 6.76 4.93 30.68
N ASP A 294 7.67 4.13 31.23
CA ASP A 294 9.13 4.20 30.97
C ASP A 294 9.54 3.57 29.62
N ARG A 295 8.72 2.63 29.09
CA ARG A 295 8.93 2.03 27.77
C ARG A 295 8.85 3.05 26.63
N SER A 296 7.96 4.04 26.75
CA SER A 296 7.61 4.96 25.67
C SER A 296 8.69 6.00 25.31
N ALA A 297 9.59 6.34 26.23
CA ALA A 297 10.51 7.47 26.05
C ALA A 297 12.02 7.12 25.99
N ARG A 298 12.47 5.99 26.58
CA ARG A 298 13.90 5.63 26.61
C ARG A 298 14.28 4.22 26.19
N ALA A 299 13.38 3.22 26.30
CA ALA A 299 13.78 1.82 26.13
C ALA A 299 13.64 1.29 24.69
N LEU A 300 12.56 1.66 23.97
CA LEU A 300 12.22 1.00 22.68
C LEU A 300 13.06 1.42 21.47
N ALA A 301 13.77 2.54 21.54
CA ALA A 301 14.62 3.06 20.45
C ALA A 301 16.05 2.50 20.49
N THR A 302 16.52 2.06 21.66
CA THR A 302 17.90 1.55 21.87
C THR A 302 17.97 0.06 22.15
N ASP A 303 16.84 -0.60 22.42
CA ASP A 303 16.82 -2.05 22.65
C ASP A 303 16.74 -2.81 21.33
N THR A 304 17.89 -3.36 20.94
CA THR A 304 18.07 -4.11 19.69
C THR A 304 17.12 -5.30 19.59
N THR A 305 16.75 -5.93 20.70
CA THR A 305 15.95 -7.17 20.69
C THR A 305 14.48 -6.89 20.37
N TRP A 306 13.86 -5.93 21.06
CA TRP A 306 12.47 -5.53 20.78
C TRP A 306 12.32 -4.91 19.40
N HIS A 307 13.33 -4.15 18.95
CA HIS A 307 13.33 -3.60 17.61
C HIS A 307 13.38 -4.69 16.53
N GLU A 308 14.25 -5.68 16.71
CA GLU A 308 14.37 -6.82 15.81
C GLU A 308 13.06 -7.64 15.74
N ALA A 309 12.38 -7.84 16.87
CA ALA A 309 11.11 -8.54 16.90
C ALA A 309 9.96 -7.79 16.23
N ARG A 310 9.93 -6.46 16.31
CA ARG A 310 8.99 -5.66 15.51
C ARG A 310 9.19 -5.90 14.01
N MET A 311 10.44 -5.91 13.54
CA MET A 311 10.73 -6.21 12.13
C MET A 311 10.34 -7.63 11.75
N ALA A 312 10.60 -8.60 12.62
CA ALA A 312 10.17 -9.98 12.42
C ALA A 312 8.63 -10.09 12.29
N MET A 313 7.90 -9.34 13.09
CA MET A 313 6.43 -9.26 13.01
C MET A 313 5.93 -8.49 11.77
N ASP A 314 6.61 -7.44 11.31
CA ASP A 314 6.25 -6.74 10.05
C ASP A 314 6.48 -7.65 8.84
N MET A 315 7.62 -8.36 8.81
CA MET A 315 7.93 -9.37 7.80
C MET A 315 6.85 -10.46 7.75
N TRP A 316 6.46 -11.00 8.91
CA TRP A 316 5.38 -11.98 9.00
C TRP A 316 4.05 -11.43 8.50
N SER A 317 3.70 -10.19 8.89
CA SER A 317 2.42 -9.57 8.52
C SER A 317 2.33 -9.33 7.01
N ARG A 318 3.42 -8.87 6.37
CA ARG A 318 3.50 -8.73 4.91
C ARG A 318 3.29 -10.07 4.19
N ALA A 319 3.95 -11.12 4.65
CA ALA A 319 3.79 -12.45 4.07
C ALA A 319 2.38 -13.02 4.29
N TYR A 320 1.78 -12.76 5.44
CA TYR A 320 0.39 -13.12 5.73
C TYR A 320 -0.57 -12.48 4.72
N TYR A 321 -0.50 -11.16 4.52
CA TYR A 321 -1.36 -10.47 3.55
C TYR A 321 -1.06 -10.85 2.10
N ARG A 322 0.19 -11.15 1.76
CA ARG A 322 0.53 -11.67 0.43
C ARG A 322 -0.05 -13.07 0.21
N ALA A 323 -0.06 -13.92 1.23
CA ALA A 323 -0.69 -15.23 1.15
C ALA A 323 -2.23 -15.14 1.02
N ILE A 324 -2.88 -14.21 1.71
CA ILE A 324 -4.32 -13.92 1.51
C ILE A 324 -4.56 -13.43 0.08
N ALA A 325 -3.75 -12.49 -0.42
CA ALA A 325 -3.89 -11.95 -1.77
C ALA A 325 -3.77 -13.06 -2.83
N ASN A 326 -2.77 -13.93 -2.70
CA ASN A 326 -2.59 -15.10 -3.57
C ASN A 326 -3.80 -16.04 -3.52
N GLN A 327 -4.33 -16.33 -2.33
CA GLN A 327 -5.51 -17.19 -2.16
C GLN A 327 -6.78 -16.60 -2.79
N ASP A 328 -6.95 -15.27 -2.69
CA ASP A 328 -8.10 -14.56 -3.23
C ASP A 328 -7.96 -14.21 -4.73
N GLY A 329 -6.81 -14.50 -5.36
CA GLY A 329 -6.51 -14.02 -6.72
C GLY A 329 -6.47 -12.49 -6.82
N ALA A 330 -6.11 -11.82 -5.71
CA ALA A 330 -5.99 -10.38 -5.64
C ALA A 330 -4.54 -9.94 -5.85
N MET A 331 -4.37 -8.74 -6.42
CA MET A 331 -3.06 -8.11 -6.46
C MET A 331 -2.59 -7.76 -5.06
N TYR A 332 -1.29 -7.86 -4.82
CA TYR A 332 -0.67 -7.50 -3.54
C TYR A 332 0.16 -6.23 -3.71
N LEU A 333 -0.08 -5.22 -2.89
CA LEU A 333 0.66 -3.97 -2.87
C LEU A 333 1.27 -3.77 -1.48
N SER A 334 2.56 -3.48 -1.43
CA SER A 334 3.25 -3.14 -0.19
C SER A 334 4.16 -1.94 -0.38
N PHE A 335 4.16 -1.05 0.60
CA PHE A 335 5.02 0.11 0.63
C PHE A 335 6.21 -0.09 1.57
N TYR A 336 7.30 0.58 1.22
CA TYR A 336 8.58 0.60 1.89
C TYR A 336 8.88 2.05 2.21
N ASP A 337 9.11 2.32 3.49
CA ASP A 337 9.54 3.64 3.94
C ASP A 337 11.05 3.76 3.70
N ASN A 338 11.47 4.79 2.98
CA ASN A 338 12.88 5.07 2.77
C ASN A 338 13.47 5.95 3.89
N SER A 339 12.68 6.30 4.92
CA SER A 339 13.10 7.19 6.02
C SER A 339 13.74 6.46 7.20
N PHE A 340 14.22 5.22 7.04
CA PHE A 340 14.97 4.56 8.11
C PHE A 340 16.28 5.32 8.36
N ASP A 341 16.61 5.56 9.63
CA ASP A 341 17.97 5.96 10.00
C ASP A 341 18.96 4.90 9.48
N ALA A 342 20.16 5.32 9.07
CA ALA A 342 21.16 4.44 8.47
C ALA A 342 21.52 3.22 9.35
N SER A 343 21.34 3.31 10.67
CA SER A 343 21.52 2.20 11.61
C SER A 343 20.41 1.13 11.52
N ASN A 344 19.20 1.52 11.12
CA ASN A 344 18.03 0.65 11.04
C ASN A 344 17.84 0.08 9.63
N GLU A 345 18.42 0.72 8.62
CA GLU A 345 18.33 0.30 7.22
C GLU A 345 18.97 -1.09 6.98
N ASP A 346 20.13 -1.39 7.58
CA ASP A 346 20.78 -2.72 7.50
C ASP A 346 19.91 -3.81 8.12
N LEU A 347 19.35 -3.54 9.30
CA LEU A 347 18.51 -4.52 9.99
C LEU A 347 17.19 -4.73 9.23
N ALA A 348 16.55 -3.66 8.75
CA ALA A 348 15.34 -3.73 7.95
C ALA A 348 15.57 -4.48 6.62
N ALA A 349 16.73 -4.29 5.98
CA ALA A 349 17.11 -5.04 4.78
C ALA A 349 17.17 -6.55 5.03
N ARG A 350 17.71 -6.99 6.17
CA ARG A 350 17.79 -8.41 6.55
C ARG A 350 16.43 -9.07 6.80
N TYR A 351 15.41 -8.27 7.09
CA TYR A 351 14.02 -8.73 7.23
C TYR A 351 13.19 -8.53 5.95
N GLY A 352 13.81 -8.08 4.85
CA GLY A 352 13.09 -7.81 3.61
C GLY A 352 12.15 -6.60 3.71
N LEU A 353 12.45 -5.65 4.60
CA LEU A 353 11.63 -4.47 4.85
C LEU A 353 12.16 -3.21 4.17
N THR A 354 13.23 -3.34 3.38
CA THR A 354 13.73 -2.31 2.47
C THR A 354 13.91 -2.89 1.07
N LEU A 355 13.90 -2.03 0.06
CA LEU A 355 14.25 -2.40 -1.30
C LEU A 355 15.62 -1.81 -1.62
N PRO A 356 16.53 -2.57 -2.26
CA PRO A 356 17.83 -2.04 -2.64
C PRO A 356 17.64 -0.80 -3.52
N GLY A 357 18.37 0.27 -3.19
CA GLY A 357 18.35 1.51 -3.95
C GLY A 357 18.79 1.27 -5.40
N ARG A 358 18.01 1.76 -6.37
CA ARG A 358 18.40 1.67 -7.79
C ARG A 358 19.22 2.88 -8.20
N SER A 359 20.36 2.61 -8.84
CA SER A 359 21.16 3.65 -9.47
C SER A 359 20.38 4.28 -10.64
N ARG A 360 20.70 5.54 -10.97
CA ARG A 360 20.03 6.26 -12.07
C ARG A 360 20.14 5.49 -13.40
N LEU A 361 21.30 4.88 -13.66
CA LEU A 361 21.52 4.05 -14.84
C LEU A 361 20.70 2.76 -14.84
N GLN A 362 20.47 2.14 -13.67
CA GLN A 362 19.60 0.98 -13.55
C GLN A 362 18.15 1.33 -13.89
N ARG A 363 17.64 2.48 -13.46
CA ARG A 363 16.28 2.93 -13.82
C ARG A 363 16.12 3.11 -15.33
N VAL A 364 17.09 3.74 -15.98
CA VAL A 364 17.09 3.95 -17.45
C VAL A 364 17.22 2.62 -18.18
N ARG A 365 18.12 1.73 -17.73
CA ARG A 365 18.28 0.40 -18.32
C ARG A 365 17.00 -0.42 -18.20
N ASP A 366 16.36 -0.42 -17.04
CA ASP A 366 15.11 -1.14 -16.81
C ASP A 366 13.96 -0.52 -17.64
N ARG A 367 14.02 0.77 -17.97
CA ARG A 367 13.08 1.46 -18.86
C ARG A 367 13.22 1.02 -20.32
N VAL A 368 14.43 0.84 -20.81
CA VAL A 368 14.71 0.58 -22.24
C VAL A 368 14.85 -0.91 -22.58
N PHE A 369 15.38 -1.71 -21.65
CA PHE A 369 15.85 -3.07 -21.95
C PHE A 369 15.17 -4.19 -21.14
N SER A 370 14.14 -3.88 -20.33
CA SER A 370 13.47 -4.92 -19.56
C SER A 370 12.46 -5.74 -20.38
N SER A 371 12.36 -7.03 -20.05
CA SER A 371 11.40 -7.97 -20.62
C SER A 371 9.95 -7.53 -20.37
N ARG A 372 9.06 -7.82 -21.33
CA ARG A 372 7.67 -7.34 -21.38
C ARG A 372 6.71 -7.91 -20.31
N ARG A 373 7.13 -8.85 -19.45
CA ARG A 373 6.25 -9.48 -18.46
C ARG A 373 6.95 -9.57 -17.12
N ALA A 374 6.55 -8.73 -16.18
CA ALA A 374 7.11 -8.70 -14.83
C ALA A 374 6.02 -9.04 -13.81
N GLU A 375 6.21 -10.12 -13.05
CA GLU A 375 5.28 -10.55 -11.98
C GLU A 375 5.27 -9.57 -10.80
N THR A 376 6.40 -8.88 -10.58
CA THR A 376 6.55 -7.80 -9.60
C THR A 376 6.92 -6.51 -10.31
N ILE A 377 6.17 -5.46 -10.00
CA ILE A 377 6.31 -4.13 -10.54
C ILE A 377 6.65 -3.17 -9.39
N ARG A 378 7.80 -2.49 -9.50
CA ARG A 378 8.21 -1.49 -8.51
C ARG A 378 7.69 -0.12 -8.93
N ILE A 379 7.02 0.54 -7.99
CA ILE A 379 6.44 1.87 -8.13
C ILE A 379 7.32 2.82 -7.31
N GLU A 380 7.99 3.75 -7.98
CA GLU A 380 8.89 4.74 -7.37
C GLU A 380 8.51 6.15 -7.80
N GLY A 381 8.94 7.14 -7.02
CA GLY A 381 9.07 8.51 -7.50
C GLY A 381 7.82 9.38 -7.36
N GLU A 382 7.68 10.31 -8.31
CA GLU A 382 6.72 11.42 -8.30
C GLU A 382 5.25 10.99 -8.18
N MET A 383 4.89 9.80 -8.66
CA MET A 383 3.50 9.32 -8.56
C MET A 383 3.04 9.21 -7.09
N LEU A 384 3.88 8.66 -6.22
CA LEU A 384 3.55 8.52 -4.79
C LEU A 384 3.55 9.88 -4.09
N ASP A 385 4.53 10.73 -4.41
CA ASP A 385 4.61 12.09 -3.88
C ASP A 385 3.40 12.95 -4.30
N HIS A 386 2.92 12.77 -5.53
CA HIS A 386 1.72 13.44 -6.03
C HIS A 386 0.44 12.92 -5.38
N MET A 387 0.34 11.62 -5.05
CA MET A 387 -0.79 11.08 -4.29
C MET A 387 -0.91 11.65 -2.88
N LEU A 388 0.19 12.10 -2.27
CA LEU A 388 0.19 12.77 -0.97
C LEU A 388 -0.46 14.17 -1.02
N VAL A 389 -0.39 14.85 -2.16
CA VAL A 389 -0.78 16.27 -2.29
C VAL A 389 -1.97 16.50 -3.22
N ILE A 390 -2.39 15.51 -4.00
CA ILE A 390 -3.53 15.61 -4.91
C ILE A 390 -4.81 15.96 -4.13
N ALA A 391 -5.57 16.93 -4.64
CA ALA A 391 -6.85 17.30 -4.06
C ALA A 391 -7.90 16.20 -4.36
N PRO A 392 -8.81 15.88 -3.43
CA PRO A 392 -9.77 14.79 -3.64
C PRO A 392 -10.61 14.88 -4.92
N PRO A 393 -11.16 16.07 -5.32
CA PRO A 393 -11.92 16.16 -6.57
C PRO A 393 -11.08 15.89 -7.82
N VAL A 394 -9.79 16.22 -7.78
CA VAL A 394 -8.85 15.95 -8.88
C VAL A 394 -8.56 14.46 -8.97
N PHE A 395 -8.38 13.79 -7.83
CA PHE A 395 -8.22 12.34 -7.79
C PHE A 395 -9.45 11.60 -8.37
N ALA A 396 -10.67 12.04 -8.03
CA ALA A 396 -11.90 11.45 -8.56
C ALA A 396 -12.00 11.55 -10.09
N GLN A 397 -11.44 12.61 -10.70
CA GLN A 397 -11.38 12.77 -12.16
C GLN A 397 -10.26 11.95 -12.80
N LEU A 398 -9.15 11.77 -12.09
CA LEU A 398 -8.01 10.99 -12.56
C LEU A 398 -8.35 9.49 -12.68
N TYR A 399 -9.05 8.94 -11.69
CA TYR A 399 -9.38 7.52 -11.62
C TYR A 399 -9.96 6.91 -12.92
N PRO A 400 -11.01 7.48 -13.54
CA PRO A 400 -11.54 6.94 -14.80
C PRO A 400 -10.57 7.09 -15.97
N LEU A 401 -9.71 8.11 -15.98
CA LEU A 401 -8.75 8.38 -17.07
C LEU A 401 -7.59 7.38 -17.07
N THR A 402 -7.10 6.99 -15.90
CA THR A 402 -5.97 6.06 -15.76
C THR A 402 -6.39 4.60 -15.77
N ARG A 403 -7.69 4.30 -15.82
CA ARG A 403 -8.21 2.93 -15.68
C ARG A 403 -7.72 1.99 -16.77
N GLU A 404 -7.61 2.49 -17.99
CA GLU A 404 -7.14 1.75 -19.16
C GLU A 404 -5.62 1.51 -19.08
N SER A 405 -4.84 2.52 -18.70
CA SER A 405 -3.41 2.36 -18.44
C SER A 405 -3.12 1.40 -17.28
N ALA A 406 -3.90 1.46 -16.19
CA ALA A 406 -3.80 0.48 -15.11
C ALA A 406 -4.10 -0.94 -15.63
N ARG A 407 -5.02 -1.08 -16.58
CA ARG A 407 -5.37 -2.36 -17.20
C ARG A 407 -4.23 -2.89 -18.04
N ASP A 408 -3.64 -2.07 -18.89
CA ASP A 408 -2.52 -2.47 -19.75
C ASP A 408 -1.29 -2.82 -18.91
N LEU A 409 -1.04 -2.08 -17.81
CA LEU A 409 0.00 -2.44 -16.85
C LEU A 409 -0.21 -3.85 -16.28
N ILE A 410 -1.43 -4.17 -15.86
CA ILE A 410 -1.74 -5.39 -15.11
C ILE A 410 -1.93 -6.61 -16.04
N GLN A 411 -2.70 -6.48 -17.10
CA GLN A 411 -3.02 -7.60 -18.00
C GLN A 411 -1.90 -7.90 -18.97
N ARG A 412 -1.24 -6.85 -19.50
CA ARG A 412 -0.21 -6.99 -20.53
C ARG A 412 1.21 -6.92 -19.94
N GLY A 413 1.35 -6.58 -18.67
CA GLY A 413 2.66 -6.34 -18.04
C GLY A 413 3.36 -5.11 -18.63
N GLU A 414 2.62 -4.22 -19.30
CA GLU A 414 3.18 -3.10 -20.03
C GLU A 414 3.66 -2.03 -19.05
N ARG A 415 4.96 -2.07 -18.73
CA ARG A 415 5.60 -1.06 -17.88
C ARG A 415 5.45 0.36 -18.42
N GLN A 416 5.23 0.54 -19.73
CA GLN A 416 4.94 1.84 -20.33
C GLN A 416 3.68 2.48 -19.73
N ALA A 417 2.66 1.69 -19.45
CA ALA A 417 1.41 2.17 -18.90
C ALA A 417 1.55 2.72 -17.47
N MET A 418 2.58 2.31 -16.70
CA MET A 418 2.93 2.96 -15.44
C MET A 418 3.41 4.40 -15.66
N PHE A 419 4.21 4.64 -16.70
CA PHE A 419 4.69 5.98 -17.01
C PHE A 419 3.56 6.87 -17.47
N ASP A 420 2.64 6.35 -18.28
CA ASP A 420 1.45 7.09 -18.72
C ASP A 420 0.56 7.47 -17.52
N MET A 421 0.40 6.56 -16.55
CA MET A 421 -0.28 6.87 -15.29
C MET A 421 0.46 7.93 -14.46
N ALA A 422 1.78 7.80 -14.30
CA ALA A 422 2.58 8.76 -13.57
C ALA A 422 2.53 10.15 -14.22
N TYR A 423 2.53 10.22 -15.55
CA TYR A 423 2.37 11.45 -16.31
C TYR A 423 0.99 12.07 -16.11
N ALA A 424 -0.09 11.29 -16.22
CA ALA A 424 -1.46 11.75 -15.98
C ALA A 424 -1.65 12.27 -14.54
N VAL A 425 -1.08 11.57 -13.56
CA VAL A 425 -1.05 12.01 -12.15
C VAL A 425 -0.34 13.34 -12.01
N ARG A 426 0.83 13.49 -12.64
CA ARG A 426 1.61 14.73 -12.59
C ARG A 426 0.86 15.87 -13.23
N GLU A 427 0.31 15.69 -14.43
CA GLU A 427 -0.47 16.70 -15.15
C GLU A 427 -1.66 17.19 -14.31
N ALA A 428 -2.35 16.27 -13.64
CA ALA A 428 -3.47 16.58 -12.76
C ALA A 428 -3.06 17.38 -11.51
N VAL A 429 -1.85 17.17 -10.97
CA VAL A 429 -1.34 17.86 -9.77
C VAL A 429 -0.60 19.15 -10.11
N SER A 430 0.02 19.26 -11.27
CA SER A 430 0.76 20.45 -11.68
C SER A 430 -0.19 21.63 -11.90
N THR A 431 -0.03 22.67 -11.08
CA THR A 431 -0.38 24.04 -11.47
C THR A 431 0.53 24.45 -12.65
N PRO A 432 0.04 25.26 -13.61
CA PRO A 432 0.75 25.50 -14.87
C PRO A 432 2.18 25.95 -14.62
N ASP A 433 3.13 25.23 -15.22
CA ASP A 433 4.56 25.32 -14.96
C ASP A 433 5.09 26.76 -14.89
N THR A 434 5.87 27.02 -13.85
CA THR A 434 6.61 28.27 -13.68
C THR A 434 7.57 28.51 -14.86
N HIS A 435 7.59 29.75 -15.35
CA HIS A 435 8.35 30.29 -16.49
C HIS A 435 9.85 29.90 -16.58
N SER A 436 10.44 29.32 -15.53
CA SER A 436 11.84 28.88 -15.48
C SER A 436 12.09 27.58 -16.24
N HIS A 437 11.10 26.69 -16.36
CA HIS A 437 11.20 25.39 -17.04
C HIS A 437 11.43 25.56 -18.55
N ARG A 438 10.58 26.38 -19.21
CA ARG A 438 10.76 26.73 -20.63
C ARG A 438 12.13 27.39 -20.89
N LYS A 439 12.63 28.21 -19.96
CA LYS A 439 13.94 28.87 -20.09
C LYS A 439 15.11 27.89 -20.01
N PHE A 440 15.09 26.93 -19.09
CA PHE A 440 16.19 25.96 -18.94
C PHE A 440 16.28 24.99 -20.12
N VAL A 441 15.14 24.46 -20.59
CA VAL A 441 15.10 23.55 -21.76
C VAL A 441 15.54 24.28 -23.03
N THR A 442 15.04 25.51 -23.23
CA THR A 442 15.45 26.34 -24.39
C THR A 442 16.94 26.66 -24.32
N LEU A 443 17.48 26.96 -23.13
CA LEU A 443 18.91 27.24 -22.93
C LEU A 443 19.77 26.02 -23.27
N MET A 444 19.41 24.82 -22.79
CA MET A 444 20.17 23.59 -23.06
C MET A 444 20.14 23.18 -24.53
N ARG A 445 18.99 23.36 -25.20
CA ARG A 445 18.86 23.12 -26.65
C ARG A 445 19.67 24.12 -27.48
N VAL A 446 19.73 25.38 -27.05
CA VAL A 446 20.59 26.40 -27.67
C VAL A 446 22.06 26.06 -27.46
N LEU A 447 22.45 25.62 -26.26
CA LEU A 447 23.82 25.20 -25.95
C LEU A 447 24.26 23.98 -26.78
N SER A 448 23.42 22.95 -26.88
CA SER A 448 23.74 21.75 -27.67
C SER A 448 23.85 22.06 -29.18
N MET A 449 22.93 22.85 -29.71
CA MET A 449 22.99 23.33 -31.10
C MET A 449 24.20 24.25 -31.34
N SER A 450 24.59 25.08 -30.36
CA SER A 450 25.77 25.94 -30.46
C SER A 450 27.06 25.13 -30.45
N VAL A 451 27.15 24.09 -29.61
CA VAL A 451 28.30 23.17 -29.60
C VAL A 451 28.37 22.41 -30.93
N LEU A 452 27.25 21.92 -31.44
CA LEU A 452 27.19 21.24 -32.74
C LEU A 452 27.61 22.18 -33.87
N ALA A 453 27.15 23.43 -33.87
CA ALA A 453 27.54 24.44 -34.84
C ALA A 453 29.04 24.77 -34.76
N VAL A 454 29.60 24.94 -33.56
CA VAL A 454 31.04 25.18 -33.36
C VAL A 454 31.87 24.00 -33.85
N VAL A 455 31.42 22.76 -33.62
CA VAL A 455 32.10 21.56 -34.10
C VAL A 455 32.03 21.46 -35.62
N ILE A 456 30.86 21.70 -36.23
CA ILE A 456 30.71 21.74 -37.70
C ILE A 456 31.57 22.85 -38.31
N SER A 457 31.62 24.04 -37.70
CA SER A 457 32.48 25.14 -38.14
C SER A 457 33.97 24.83 -37.95
N ALA A 458 34.36 24.15 -36.88
CA ALA A 458 35.75 23.72 -36.67
C ALA A 458 36.16 22.62 -37.67
N LEU A 459 35.27 21.68 -37.98
CA LEU A 459 35.44 20.69 -39.05
C LEU A 459 35.50 21.36 -40.43
N GLY A 460 34.71 22.41 -40.67
CA GLY A 460 34.72 23.19 -41.91
C GLY A 460 35.93 24.12 -42.06
N LEU A 461 36.62 24.46 -40.95
CA LEU A 461 37.91 25.14 -40.97
C LEU A 461 39.09 24.17 -41.12
N MET A 462 38.87 22.87 -40.87
CA MET A 462 39.81 21.77 -41.16
C MET A 462 39.61 21.23 -42.60
N THR A 463 39.39 22.10 -43.57
CA THR A 463 39.20 21.71 -44.99
C THR A 463 40.45 21.18 -45.69
N ASP A 464 41.60 21.10 -45.03
CA ASP A 464 42.73 20.28 -45.49
C ASP A 464 42.57 18.80 -45.05
N MET A 465 41.41 18.22 -45.35
CA MET A 465 41.10 16.80 -45.05
C MET A 465 41.93 15.80 -45.87
N THR A 466 42.80 16.27 -46.77
CA THR A 466 43.72 15.43 -47.56
C THR A 466 45.01 15.05 -46.83
N ASP A 467 45.40 15.74 -45.74
CA ASP A 467 46.65 15.48 -45.00
C ASP A 467 46.44 14.87 -43.59
N MET A 468 45.21 14.55 -43.20
CA MET A 468 44.94 13.90 -41.91
C MET A 468 45.22 12.39 -41.96
N SER A 469 45.88 11.87 -40.93
CA SER A 469 46.04 10.42 -40.77
C SER A 469 44.67 9.74 -40.62
N THR A 470 44.55 8.52 -41.13
CA THR A 470 43.29 7.74 -41.12
C THR A 470 42.68 7.63 -39.71
N GLY A 471 43.51 7.62 -38.66
CA GLY A 471 43.05 7.62 -37.27
C GLY A 471 42.32 8.91 -36.85
N ALA A 472 42.75 10.08 -37.33
CA ALA A 472 42.14 11.36 -36.97
C ALA A 472 40.78 11.57 -37.67
N GLN A 473 40.63 11.05 -38.89
CA GLN A 473 39.34 11.03 -39.61
C GLN A 473 38.32 10.13 -38.89
N ILE A 474 38.74 8.96 -38.42
CA ILE A 474 37.88 8.04 -37.65
C ILE A 474 37.40 8.70 -36.35
N VAL A 475 38.29 9.39 -35.63
CA VAL A 475 37.92 10.11 -34.40
C VAL A 475 36.95 11.25 -34.70
N ALA A 476 37.14 12.01 -35.77
CA ALA A 476 36.23 13.10 -36.14
C ALA A 476 34.82 12.60 -36.49
N VAL A 477 34.72 11.51 -37.26
CA VAL A 477 33.43 10.87 -37.58
C VAL A 477 32.77 10.28 -36.33
N ALA A 478 33.56 9.64 -35.45
CA ALA A 478 33.05 9.11 -34.20
C ALA A 478 32.52 10.22 -33.27
N VAL A 479 33.25 11.33 -33.15
CA VAL A 479 32.84 12.50 -32.35
C VAL A 479 31.59 13.16 -32.94
N ALA A 480 31.51 13.32 -34.26
CA ALA A 480 30.32 13.85 -34.94
C ALA A 480 29.11 12.91 -34.79
N GLY A 481 29.31 11.59 -34.86
CA GLY A 481 28.28 10.59 -34.61
C GLY A 481 27.78 10.63 -33.17
N ILE A 482 28.69 10.72 -32.19
CA ILE A 482 28.33 10.85 -30.77
C ILE A 482 27.57 12.17 -30.52
N LEU A 483 28.02 13.29 -31.10
CA LEU A 483 27.34 14.58 -30.96
C LEU A 483 25.98 14.61 -31.66
N GLY A 484 25.84 13.95 -32.81
CA GLY A 484 24.55 13.78 -33.50
C GLY A 484 23.58 12.96 -32.67
N VAL A 485 24.05 11.89 -32.04
CA VAL A 485 23.27 11.10 -31.07
C VAL A 485 22.88 11.95 -29.87
N VAL A 486 23.82 12.70 -29.28
CA VAL A 486 23.58 13.58 -28.13
C VAL A 486 22.60 14.72 -28.47
N ALA A 487 22.65 15.28 -29.68
CA ALA A 487 21.69 16.29 -30.14
C ALA A 487 20.29 15.70 -30.42
N GLY A 488 20.22 14.44 -30.83
CA GLY A 488 18.97 13.70 -31.06
C GLY A 488 18.36 13.08 -29.80
N LEU A 489 19.03 13.15 -28.65
CA LEU A 489 18.46 12.66 -27.39
C LEU A 489 17.23 13.49 -27.00
N PRO A 490 16.14 12.87 -26.53
CA PRO A 490 15.00 13.57 -25.97
C PRO A 490 15.43 14.18 -24.63
N TRP A 491 16.01 15.39 -24.70
CA TRP A 491 16.50 16.12 -23.52
C TRP A 491 15.38 16.42 -22.52
N ASP A 492 14.15 16.48 -22.98
CA ASP A 492 12.95 16.60 -22.15
C ASP A 492 12.87 15.39 -21.19
N ASP A 493 13.04 14.16 -21.70
CA ASP A 493 13.05 12.93 -20.90
C ASP A 493 14.29 12.79 -19.99
N LEU A 494 15.44 13.32 -20.41
CA LEU A 494 16.69 13.28 -19.63
C LEU A 494 16.70 14.32 -18.49
N ALA A 495 16.13 15.50 -18.71
CA ALA A 495 15.99 16.53 -17.68
C ALA A 495 15.04 16.08 -16.56
N GLU A 496 14.03 15.28 -16.90
CA GLU A 496 13.16 14.60 -15.92
C GLU A 496 13.94 13.64 -15.01
N LEU A 497 14.94 12.91 -15.54
CA LEU A 497 15.81 12.03 -14.74
C LEU A 497 16.65 12.78 -13.70
N PHE A 498 17.00 14.04 -13.96
CA PHE A 498 17.73 14.88 -13.01
C PHE A 498 16.85 15.47 -11.91
N ARG A 499 15.52 15.47 -12.10
CA ARG A 499 14.54 15.97 -11.13
C ARG A 499 13.92 14.91 -10.23
N LEU A 500 14.10 13.63 -10.54
CA LEU A 500 13.72 12.52 -9.65
C LEU A 500 14.54 12.61 -8.34
N ARG A 501 14.03 13.42 -7.40
CA ARG A 501 14.41 13.42 -5.99
C ARG A 501 14.22 11.99 -5.48
N GLY A 502 15.01 11.58 -4.49
CA GLY A 502 14.68 10.36 -3.77
C GLY A 502 13.28 10.52 -3.20
N SER A 503 12.32 9.72 -3.67
CA SER A 503 10.98 9.69 -3.11
C SER A 503 11.07 9.18 -1.67
N ALA A 504 10.31 9.80 -0.77
CA ALA A 504 10.21 9.35 0.61
C ALA A 504 9.62 7.93 0.71
N MET A 505 8.84 7.52 -0.29
CA MET A 505 8.14 6.23 -0.30
C MET A 505 8.39 5.45 -1.60
N THR A 506 8.51 4.14 -1.49
CA THR A 506 8.57 3.22 -2.63
C THR A 506 7.54 2.11 -2.43
N ALA A 507 6.90 1.64 -3.50
CA ALA A 507 5.98 0.52 -3.41
C ALA A 507 6.33 -0.62 -4.37
N THR A 508 5.87 -1.83 -4.07
CA THR A 508 5.90 -2.96 -4.98
C THR A 508 4.50 -3.52 -5.16
N LEU A 509 4.07 -3.59 -6.40
CA LEU A 509 2.88 -4.30 -6.83
C LEU A 509 3.29 -5.70 -7.31
N THR A 510 2.79 -6.72 -6.65
CA THR A 510 2.93 -8.13 -7.06
C THR A 510 1.60 -8.58 -7.62
N MET A 511 1.62 -9.11 -8.85
CA MET A 511 0.42 -9.63 -9.51
C MET A 511 0.26 -11.10 -9.15
N SER A 512 -0.95 -11.50 -8.74
CA SER A 512 -1.28 -12.91 -8.62
C SER A 512 -1.39 -13.50 -10.04
N ASN A 513 -0.66 -14.58 -10.33
CA ASN A 513 -0.80 -15.30 -11.60
C ASN A 513 -2.20 -15.92 -11.70
N GLU A 514 -3.16 -15.18 -12.26
CA GLU A 514 -4.41 -15.77 -12.79
C GLU A 514 -4.05 -16.55 -14.07
N GLY A 515 -3.44 -17.73 -13.96
CA GLY A 515 -2.96 -18.41 -15.17
C GLY A 515 -2.30 -19.78 -15.09
N GLU A 516 -2.37 -20.51 -13.98
CA GLU A 516 -2.00 -21.94 -13.97
C GLU A 516 -3.03 -22.77 -13.19
N HIS A 517 -4.24 -22.89 -13.74
CA HIS A 517 -5.14 -24.01 -13.49
C HIS A 517 -5.70 -24.52 -14.81
#